data_AF-A0A6P2D3K1-F1
#
_entry.id   AF-A0A6P2D3K1-F1
#
_cell.length_a   1.000
_cell.length_b   1.000
_cell.length_c   1.000
_cell.angle_alpha   90.00
_cell.angle_beta   90.00
_cell.angle_gamma   90.00
#
_symmetry.space_group_name_H-M   'P 1'
#
loop_
_entity.id
_entity.type
_entity.pdbx_description
1 polymer ?
#
loop_
_entity_poly.entity_id
_entity_poly.type
_entity_poly.pdbx_seq_one_letter_code
_entity_poly.pdbx_strand_id
1 'polypeptide(L)'
;MTTLGAVLDAGRNSWQLKDIRVMVRSALGPIELRGPDNAKRMTKESYLQLSVQIANVGVERDVPLSGWATGLTTDGVRVTDGSGKPLDPAKFEGTFTPDRGRPASRAMPGNASEVRLLFPSPPKKADPIQVHLSGAAIGMPEDIKFRIGATGFQIRPPGSQDIPR
;
A
#
# COMPACT_ATOMS: atom_id res chain seq x y z
N MET A 1 17.43 -11.98 11.11
CA MET A 1 17.56 -12.78 9.87
C MET A 1 16.16 -13.13 9.41
N THR A 2 15.77 -12.70 8.21
CA THR A 2 14.45 -13.01 7.65
C THR A 2 14.61 -14.16 6.68
N THR A 3 13.95 -15.28 6.92
CA THR A 3 13.98 -16.46 6.04
C THR A 3 13.40 -16.09 4.67
N LEU A 4 14.10 -16.45 3.60
CA LEU A 4 13.64 -16.23 2.22
C LEU A 4 12.26 -16.89 2.03
N GLY A 5 11.31 -16.16 1.45
CA GLY A 5 9.94 -16.63 1.24
C GLY A 5 9.00 -16.63 2.46
N ALA A 6 9.46 -16.20 3.66
CA ALA A 6 8.60 -16.09 4.83
C ALA A 6 7.58 -14.95 4.70
N VAL A 7 6.35 -15.20 5.15
CA VAL A 7 5.31 -14.16 5.26
C VAL A 7 5.57 -13.30 6.50
N LEU A 8 5.76 -12.00 6.31
CA LEU A 8 6.09 -11.05 7.37
C LEU A 8 4.85 -10.37 7.95
N ASP A 9 4.79 -10.21 9.26
CA ASP A 9 3.78 -9.36 9.89
C ASP A 9 4.10 -7.88 9.66
N ALA A 10 3.34 -7.20 8.82
CA ALA A 10 3.66 -5.83 8.40
C ALA A 10 3.53 -4.80 9.52
N GLY A 11 2.73 -5.09 10.56
CA GLY A 11 2.61 -4.22 11.73
C GLY A 11 3.85 -4.24 12.64
N ARG A 12 4.72 -5.22 12.46
CA ARG A 12 5.89 -5.46 13.34
C ARG A 12 7.22 -5.50 12.58
N ASN A 13 7.19 -5.82 11.29
CA ASN A 13 8.38 -6.12 10.52
C ASN A 13 8.44 -5.31 9.23
N SER A 14 9.66 -5.10 8.76
CA SER A 14 9.96 -4.65 7.41
C SER A 14 10.69 -5.77 6.67
N TRP A 15 10.52 -5.81 5.35
CA TRP A 15 11.40 -6.60 4.51
C TRP A 15 12.62 -5.77 4.17
N GLN A 16 13.82 -6.34 4.24
CA GLN A 16 15.04 -5.63 3.83
C GLN A 16 16.00 -6.61 3.18
N LEU A 17 16.53 -6.22 2.02
CA LEU A 17 17.60 -6.93 1.33
C LEU A 17 18.51 -5.91 0.64
N LYS A 18 19.82 -6.04 0.86
CA LYS A 18 20.82 -5.07 0.40
C LYS A 18 20.43 -3.64 0.83
N ASP A 19 20.40 -2.72 -0.12
CA ASP A 19 20.12 -1.30 0.07
C ASP A 19 18.62 -0.96 0.07
N ILE A 20 17.73 -1.96 0.02
CA ILE A 20 16.28 -1.73 -0.09
C ILE A 20 15.57 -2.22 1.16
N ARG A 21 14.77 -1.33 1.75
CA ARG A 21 13.81 -1.67 2.81
C ARG A 21 12.39 -1.39 2.31
N VAL A 22 11.51 -2.37 2.47
CA VAL A 22 10.08 -2.28 2.15
C VAL A 22 9.25 -2.44 3.41
N MET A 23 8.30 -1.53 3.61
CA MET A 23 7.31 -1.57 4.68
C MET A 23 5.92 -1.44 4.11
N VAL A 24 4.96 -2.17 4.69
CA VAL A 24 3.55 -2.09 4.31
C VAL A 24 2.74 -1.65 5.51
N ARG A 25 1.91 -0.62 5.34
CA ARG A 25 0.91 -0.19 6.31
C ARG A 25 -0.47 -0.33 5.70
N SER A 26 -1.46 -0.65 6.52
CA SER A 26 -2.85 -0.76 6.09
C SER A 26 -3.77 0.17 6.90
N ALA A 27 -4.79 0.68 6.23
CA ALA A 27 -5.92 1.38 6.84
C ALA A 27 -7.22 0.97 6.14
N LEU A 28 -8.32 0.92 6.90
CA LEU A 28 -9.67 0.81 6.34
C LEU A 28 -10.43 2.12 6.56
N GLY A 29 -11.06 2.61 5.50
CA GLY A 29 -12.00 3.72 5.61
C GLY A 29 -12.33 4.36 4.26
N PRO A 30 -13.22 5.36 4.26
CA PRO A 30 -13.47 6.20 3.10
C PRO A 30 -12.18 6.89 2.61
N ILE A 31 -12.13 7.21 1.32
CA ILE A 31 -10.98 7.88 0.72
C ILE A 31 -11.38 9.23 0.10
N GLU A 32 -10.43 10.16 0.08
CA GLU A 32 -10.56 11.42 -0.66
C GLU A 32 -10.29 11.16 -2.15
N LEU A 33 -11.20 11.62 -2.99
CA LEU A 33 -11.06 11.70 -4.43
C LEU A 33 -10.88 13.18 -4.82
N ARG A 34 -10.04 13.42 -5.83
CA ARG A 34 -9.87 14.74 -6.45
C ARG A 34 -10.35 14.72 -7.88
N GLY A 35 -11.19 15.71 -8.22
CA GLY A 35 -11.73 15.92 -9.56
C GLY A 35 -11.19 17.20 -10.21
N PRO A 36 -11.86 17.68 -11.27
CA PRO A 36 -11.55 18.94 -11.94
C PRO A 36 -11.49 20.12 -10.95
N ASP A 37 -10.67 21.12 -11.25
CA ASP A 37 -10.49 22.33 -10.44
C ASP A 37 -10.10 22.06 -8.97
N ASN A 38 -9.40 20.94 -8.71
CA ASN A 38 -9.05 20.46 -7.38
C ASN A 38 -10.26 20.22 -6.45
N ALA A 39 -11.46 19.99 -7.01
CA ALA A 39 -12.63 19.64 -6.23
C ALA A 39 -12.38 18.33 -5.45
N LYS A 40 -12.66 18.36 -4.15
CA LYS A 40 -12.46 17.21 -3.25
C LYS A 40 -13.79 16.58 -2.87
N ARG A 41 -13.82 15.25 -2.84
CA ARG A 41 -14.98 14.47 -2.40
C ARG A 41 -14.52 13.26 -1.59
N MET A 42 -15.22 12.94 -0.52
CA MET A 42 -15.05 11.65 0.16
C MET A 42 -15.93 10.57 -0.49
N THR A 43 -15.41 9.34 -0.58
CA THR A 43 -16.25 8.18 -0.89
C THR A 43 -17.24 7.90 0.23
N LYS A 44 -18.35 7.23 -0.08
CA LYS A 44 -19.28 6.75 0.96
C LYS A 44 -18.83 5.38 1.48
N GLU A 45 -18.30 4.56 0.58
CA GLU A 45 -17.79 3.23 0.84
C GLU A 45 -16.40 3.31 1.46
N SER A 46 -16.06 2.30 2.26
CA SER A 46 -14.71 2.10 2.77
C SER A 46 -13.86 1.31 1.78
N TYR A 47 -12.57 1.61 1.77
CA TYR A 47 -11.56 0.94 0.97
C TYR A 47 -10.43 0.44 1.87
N LEU A 48 -9.80 -0.65 1.45
CA LEU A 48 -8.51 -1.06 1.97
C LEU A 48 -7.41 -0.25 1.29
N GLN A 49 -6.70 0.52 2.09
CA GLN A 49 -5.58 1.36 1.67
C GLN A 49 -4.29 0.68 2.11
N LEU A 50 -3.42 0.34 1.16
CA LEU A 50 -2.07 -0.14 1.43
C LEU A 50 -1.07 0.97 1.11
N SER A 51 -0.40 1.48 2.13
CA SER A 51 0.76 2.36 1.99
C SER A 51 2.02 1.50 1.97
N VAL A 52 2.66 1.41 0.82
CA VAL A 52 3.93 0.69 0.65
C VAL A 52 5.07 1.70 0.60
N GLN A 53 5.92 1.67 1.60
CA GLN A 53 7.11 2.52 1.66
C GLN A 53 8.32 1.74 1.18
N ILE A 54 9.02 2.29 0.19
CA ILE A 54 10.26 1.76 -0.37
C ILE A 54 11.37 2.75 0.00
N ALA A 55 12.22 2.38 0.95
CA ALA A 55 13.35 3.18 1.36
C ALA A 55 14.64 2.61 0.75
N ASN A 56 15.43 3.47 0.13
CA ASN A 56 16.81 3.16 -0.22
C ASN A 56 17.69 3.50 1.00
N VAL A 57 18.07 2.45 1.74
CA VAL A 57 18.90 2.52 2.95
C VAL A 57 20.39 2.42 2.65
N GLY A 58 20.76 2.29 1.37
CA GLY A 58 22.15 2.39 0.90
C GLY A 58 22.62 3.84 0.80
N VAL A 59 23.86 4.02 0.35
CA VAL A 59 24.55 5.33 0.37
C VAL A 59 24.97 5.87 -1.00
N GLU A 60 25.09 5.02 -2.03
CA GLU A 60 25.71 5.43 -3.30
C GLU A 60 24.83 5.33 -4.54
N ARG A 61 23.94 4.32 -4.60
CA ARG A 61 23.22 3.98 -5.84
C ARG A 61 21.75 4.25 -5.70
N ASP A 62 21.12 4.79 -6.74
CA ASP A 62 19.68 4.80 -6.83
C ASP A 62 19.14 3.40 -7.12
N VAL A 63 17.91 3.16 -6.66
CA VAL A 63 17.20 1.90 -6.91
C VAL A 63 16.15 2.19 -7.97
N PRO A 64 16.26 1.64 -9.18
CA PRO A 64 15.23 1.81 -10.20
C PRO A 64 13.93 1.15 -9.73
N LEU A 65 12.80 1.84 -9.92
CA LEU A 65 11.47 1.37 -9.58
C LEU A 65 10.69 1.09 -10.87
N SER A 66 9.94 0.00 -10.87
CA SER A 66 9.06 -0.41 -11.98
C SER A 66 7.77 -1.03 -11.45
N GLY A 67 6.79 -1.28 -12.32
CA GLY A 67 5.49 -1.87 -11.93
C GLY A 67 4.85 -1.14 -10.75
N TRP A 68 4.42 -1.92 -9.75
CA TRP A 68 3.82 -1.38 -8.53
C TRP A 68 4.68 -0.38 -7.78
N ALA A 69 6.01 -0.52 -7.81
CA ALA A 69 6.91 0.33 -7.05
C ALA A 69 6.95 1.78 -7.57
N THR A 70 6.47 2.02 -8.80
CA THR A 70 6.35 3.38 -9.35
C THR A 70 5.13 4.15 -8.85
N GLY A 71 4.14 3.46 -8.30
CA GLY A 71 2.83 4.02 -7.95
C GLY A 71 1.91 4.31 -9.15
N LEU A 72 2.31 3.92 -10.37
CA LEU A 72 1.50 4.10 -11.58
C LEU A 72 0.58 2.91 -11.88
N THR A 73 1.04 1.68 -11.61
CA THR A 73 0.27 0.46 -11.88
C THR A 73 0.20 -0.42 -10.64
N THR A 74 -0.60 -1.49 -10.72
CA THR A 74 -0.67 -2.55 -9.70
C THR A 74 0.03 -3.82 -10.17
N ASP A 75 0.85 -3.73 -11.22
CA ASP A 75 1.50 -4.89 -11.83
C ASP A 75 2.50 -5.51 -10.84
N GLY A 76 2.42 -6.83 -10.69
CA GLY A 76 3.20 -7.55 -9.69
C GLY A 76 2.65 -7.46 -8.26
N VAL A 77 1.46 -6.90 -8.04
CA VAL A 77 0.76 -6.95 -6.75
C VAL A 77 -0.30 -8.04 -6.79
N ARG A 78 -0.32 -8.88 -5.76
CA ARG A 78 -1.42 -9.80 -5.49
C ARG A 78 -1.83 -9.66 -4.04
N VAL A 79 -3.12 -9.39 -3.82
CA VAL A 79 -3.71 -9.32 -2.47
C VAL A 79 -4.76 -10.41 -2.36
N THR A 80 -4.73 -11.19 -1.28
CA THR A 80 -5.73 -12.22 -1.00
C THR A 80 -6.25 -12.11 0.42
N ASP A 81 -7.49 -12.53 0.64
CA ASP A 81 -8.03 -12.68 2.00
C ASP A 81 -7.51 -13.95 2.71
N GLY A 82 -7.91 -14.13 3.96
CA GLY A 82 -7.56 -15.27 4.81
C GLY A 82 -8.12 -16.61 4.31
N SER A 83 -9.05 -16.61 3.35
CA SER A 83 -9.52 -17.81 2.65
C SER A 83 -8.74 -18.09 1.36
N GLY A 84 -7.79 -17.21 0.99
CA GLY A 84 -7.03 -17.27 -0.25
C GLY A 84 -7.74 -16.66 -1.46
N LYS A 85 -8.91 -16.02 -1.26
CA LYS A 85 -9.64 -15.37 -2.36
C LYS A 85 -8.92 -14.07 -2.77
N PRO A 86 -8.70 -13.82 -4.07
CA PRO A 86 -8.08 -12.58 -4.53
C PRO A 86 -8.97 -11.35 -4.29
N LEU A 87 -8.31 -10.23 -3.98
CA LEU A 87 -8.89 -8.89 -3.91
C LEU A 87 -8.38 -8.09 -5.11
N ASP A 88 -9.28 -7.71 -6.01
CA ASP A 88 -8.92 -6.92 -7.18
C ASP A 88 -8.70 -5.45 -6.82
N PRO A 89 -7.78 -4.74 -7.50
CA PRO A 89 -7.61 -3.30 -7.33
C PRO A 89 -8.92 -2.53 -7.52
N ALA A 90 -9.15 -1.53 -6.66
CA ALA A 90 -10.30 -0.65 -6.76
C ALA A 90 -10.28 0.14 -8.07
N LYS A 91 -11.43 0.15 -8.76
CA LYS A 91 -11.66 0.96 -9.95
C LYS A 91 -12.45 2.20 -9.57
N PHE A 92 -12.02 3.35 -10.08
CA PHE A 92 -12.70 4.63 -9.90
C PHE A 92 -13.09 5.12 -11.29
N GLU A 93 -14.37 5.41 -11.47
CA GLU A 93 -14.92 5.86 -12.75
C GLU A 93 -15.10 7.38 -12.77
N GLY A 94 -15.04 7.97 -13.97
CA GLY A 94 -15.21 9.41 -14.17
C GLY A 94 -13.93 10.22 -13.97
N THR A 95 -14.10 11.52 -13.70
CA THR A 95 -13.00 12.50 -13.60
C THR A 95 -12.41 12.62 -12.20
N PHE A 96 -12.96 11.91 -11.21
CA PHE A 96 -12.50 11.91 -9.83
C PHE A 96 -11.57 10.73 -9.57
N THR A 97 -10.32 11.02 -9.17
CA THR A 97 -9.30 10.00 -8.92
C THR A 97 -8.77 10.07 -7.50
N PRO A 98 -8.41 8.93 -6.88
CA PRO A 98 -7.80 8.95 -5.56
C PRO A 98 -6.36 9.46 -5.62
N ASP A 99 -5.89 10.03 -4.51
CA ASP A 99 -4.46 10.30 -4.32
C ASP A 99 -3.69 8.98 -4.14
N ARG A 100 -2.83 8.66 -5.12
CA ARG A 100 -1.97 7.45 -5.12
C ARG A 100 -0.55 7.73 -4.62
N GLY A 101 -0.31 8.94 -4.11
CA GLY A 101 1.03 9.43 -3.83
C GLY A 101 1.71 9.99 -5.09
N ARG A 102 2.98 10.37 -4.93
CA ARG A 102 3.78 10.92 -6.03
C ARG A 102 4.53 9.78 -6.72
N PRO A 103 4.26 9.50 -8.01
CA PRO A 103 5.00 8.48 -8.73
C PRO A 103 6.51 8.76 -8.72
N ALA A 104 7.30 7.69 -8.61
CA ALA A 104 8.75 7.76 -8.64
C ALA A 104 9.31 6.63 -9.51
N SER A 105 10.21 6.95 -10.44
CA SER A 105 10.93 5.95 -11.23
C SER A 105 12.16 5.39 -10.53
N ARG A 106 12.53 5.95 -9.38
CA ARG A 106 13.69 5.54 -8.58
C ARG A 106 13.58 5.96 -7.12
N ALA A 107 14.19 5.18 -6.23
CA ALA A 107 14.42 5.55 -4.84
C ALA A 107 15.89 6.00 -4.65
N MET A 108 16.08 7.29 -4.34
CA MET A 108 17.39 7.87 -4.06
C MET A 108 17.90 7.44 -2.67
N PRO A 109 19.22 7.29 -2.47
CA PRO A 109 19.81 7.04 -1.15
C PRO A 109 19.26 7.98 -0.07
N GLY A 110 18.93 7.43 1.10
CA GLY A 110 18.37 8.16 2.24
C GLY A 110 16.93 8.65 2.05
N ASN A 111 16.31 8.43 0.89
CA ASN A 111 14.94 8.82 0.61
C ASN A 111 14.00 7.61 0.57
N ALA A 112 12.73 7.86 0.90
CA ALA A 112 11.67 6.90 0.75
C ALA A 112 10.70 7.34 -0.35
N SER A 113 10.32 6.38 -1.21
CA SER A 113 9.13 6.50 -2.04
C SER A 113 7.96 5.86 -1.32
N GLU A 114 6.77 6.44 -1.44
CA GLU A 114 5.53 5.86 -0.92
C GLU A 114 4.55 5.65 -2.07
N VAL A 115 4.02 4.43 -2.14
CA VAL A 115 2.99 4.03 -3.08
C VAL A 115 1.70 3.72 -2.32
N ARG A 116 0.58 4.27 -2.78
CA ARG A 116 -0.76 3.89 -2.28
C ARG A 116 -1.49 2.98 -3.25
N LEU A 117 -1.80 1.77 -2.78
CA LEU A 117 -2.61 0.78 -3.48
C LEU A 117 -3.98 0.69 -2.82
N LEU A 118 -5.03 0.64 -3.62
CA LEU A 118 -6.42 0.70 -3.14
C LEU A 118 -7.18 -0.54 -3.59
N PHE A 119 -7.90 -1.14 -2.65
CA PHE A 119 -8.74 -2.31 -2.87
C PHE A 119 -10.12 -2.06 -2.25
N PRO A 120 -11.19 -2.69 -2.76
CA PRO A 120 -12.47 -2.70 -2.06
C PRO A 120 -12.29 -3.20 -0.62
N SER A 121 -13.05 -2.64 0.34
CA SER A 121 -12.97 -3.12 1.73
C SER A 121 -13.29 -4.61 1.79
N PRO A 122 -12.39 -5.45 2.31
CA PRO A 122 -12.70 -6.85 2.51
C PRO A 122 -13.75 -7.01 3.62
N PRO A 123 -14.55 -8.09 3.62
CA PRO A 123 -15.46 -8.36 4.73
C PRO A 123 -14.67 -8.64 6.02
N LYS A 124 -15.22 -8.36 7.21
CA LYS A 124 -14.49 -8.54 8.49
C LYS A 124 -13.90 -9.95 8.71
N LYS A 125 -14.54 -10.99 8.16
CA LYS A 125 -14.08 -12.39 8.22
C LYS A 125 -12.93 -12.72 7.27
N ALA A 126 -12.48 -11.77 6.45
CA ALA A 126 -11.40 -11.92 5.49
C ALA A 126 -10.00 -11.88 6.13
N ASP A 127 -9.90 -11.65 7.44
CA ASP A 127 -8.61 -11.56 8.10
C ASP A 127 -7.92 -12.91 8.32
N PRO A 128 -6.58 -12.98 8.19
CA PRO A 128 -5.66 -11.91 7.79
C PRO A 128 -5.57 -11.73 6.27
N ILE A 129 -5.32 -10.49 5.82
CA ILE A 129 -5.04 -10.22 4.40
C ILE A 129 -3.57 -10.51 4.09
N GLN A 130 -3.32 -11.23 3.00
CA GLN A 130 -1.99 -11.48 2.46
C GLN A 130 -1.69 -10.50 1.33
N VAL A 131 -0.53 -9.86 1.39
CA VAL A 131 -0.02 -8.93 0.39
C VAL A 131 1.26 -9.52 -0.20
N HIS A 132 1.23 -9.75 -1.51
CA HIS A 132 2.35 -10.25 -2.28
C HIS A 132 2.79 -9.17 -3.26
N LEU A 133 4.05 -8.76 -3.16
CA LEU A 133 4.66 -7.74 -3.99
C LEU A 133 5.81 -8.38 -4.76
N SER A 134 5.79 -8.28 -6.08
CA SER A 134 6.86 -8.86 -6.87
C SER A 134 8.16 -8.10 -6.65
N GLY A 135 9.25 -8.83 -6.40
CA GLY A 135 10.58 -8.25 -6.22
C GLY A 135 11.11 -7.56 -7.46
N ALA A 136 10.64 -7.96 -8.64
CA ALA A 136 11.11 -7.42 -9.93
C ALA A 136 10.88 -5.90 -10.01
N ALA A 137 9.82 -5.40 -9.36
CA ALA A 137 9.49 -3.98 -9.28
C ALA A 137 10.60 -3.12 -8.64
N ILE A 138 11.45 -3.73 -7.82
CA ILE A 138 12.58 -3.08 -7.13
C ILE A 138 13.94 -3.73 -7.51
N GLY A 139 13.99 -4.43 -8.65
CA GLY A 139 15.21 -5.07 -9.14
C GLY A 139 15.66 -6.30 -8.35
N MET A 140 14.75 -6.95 -7.62
CA MET A 140 15.02 -8.14 -6.81
C MET A 140 14.38 -9.39 -7.44
N PRO A 141 15.02 -10.56 -7.37
CA PRO A 141 14.46 -11.79 -7.95
C PRO A 141 13.35 -12.42 -7.11
N GLU A 142 13.28 -12.08 -5.82
CA GLU A 142 12.37 -12.70 -4.86
C GLU A 142 11.18 -11.80 -4.54
N ASP A 143 10.01 -12.40 -4.47
CA ASP A 143 8.80 -11.70 -4.08
C ASP A 143 8.73 -11.48 -2.56
N ILE A 144 8.11 -10.36 -2.19
CA ILE A 144 7.95 -9.92 -0.82
C ILE A 144 6.54 -10.25 -0.35
N LYS A 145 6.43 -10.95 0.78
CA LYS A 145 5.15 -11.40 1.34
C LYS A 145 4.92 -10.77 2.71
N PHE A 146 3.79 -10.10 2.85
CA PHE A 146 3.32 -9.55 4.10
C PHE A 146 1.94 -10.12 4.46
N ARG A 147 1.68 -10.31 5.75
CA ARG A 147 0.35 -10.39 6.31
C ARG A 147 0.02 -9.05 6.99
N ILE A 148 -1.21 -8.59 6.80
CA ILE A 148 -1.75 -7.39 7.46
C ILE A 148 -3.07 -7.76 8.14
N GLY A 149 -3.41 -7.04 9.20
CA GLY A 149 -4.80 -7.02 9.69
C GLY A 149 -5.64 -6.06 8.85
N ALA A 150 -6.87 -6.45 8.52
CA ALA A 150 -7.90 -5.59 7.97
C ALA A 150 -8.44 -4.64 9.04
N THR A 151 -8.01 -4.72 10.30
CA THR A 151 -8.32 -3.74 11.34
C THR A 151 -7.34 -2.56 11.41
N GLY A 152 -6.49 -2.38 10.39
CA GLY A 152 -5.55 -1.26 10.29
C GLY A 152 -6.19 0.10 10.62
N PHE A 153 -5.48 0.92 11.40
CA PHE A 153 -5.93 2.20 12.00
C PHE A 153 -7.11 2.84 11.28
N GLN A 154 -8.27 2.91 11.95
CA GLN A 154 -9.41 3.67 11.45
C GLN A 154 -9.00 5.14 11.35
N ILE A 155 -8.89 5.65 10.12
CA ILE A 155 -8.75 7.09 9.90
C ILE A 155 -10.12 7.70 10.21
N ARG A 156 -10.28 8.25 11.42
CA ARG A 156 -11.44 9.09 11.74
C ARG A 156 -11.39 10.32 10.83
N PRO A 157 -12.51 10.73 10.21
CA PRO A 157 -12.57 12.00 9.51
C PRO A 157 -12.18 13.15 10.47
N PRO A 158 -11.38 14.14 10.03
CA PRO A 158 -11.21 15.37 10.78
C PRO A 158 -12.57 16.07 10.91
N GLY A 159 -13.12 16.14 12.13
CA GLY A 159 -14.39 16.82 12.42
C GLY A 159 -15.33 16.10 13.41
N SER A 160 -15.06 14.86 13.81
CA SER A 160 -15.86 14.19 14.86
C SER A 160 -15.33 14.54 16.25
N GLN A 161 -15.59 15.76 16.72
CA GLN A 161 -15.58 16.03 18.16
C GLN A 161 -16.91 15.53 18.74
N ASP A 162 -16.83 14.56 19.65
CA ASP A 162 -17.94 14.19 20.52
C ASP A 162 -18.32 15.42 21.35
N ILE A 163 -19.50 15.98 21.08
CA ILE A 163 -20.12 16.98 21.97
C ILE A 163 -20.60 16.19 23.20
N PRO A 164 -20.04 16.42 24.40
CA PRO A 164 -20.61 15.85 25.60
C PRO A 164 -22.00 16.48 25.80
N ARG A 165 -23.01 15.63 26.01
CA ARG A 165 -24.29 16.08 26.59
C ARG A 165 -24.11 16.41 28.06
#